data_AF-A0A0B1THJ2-F1
#
_entry.id   AF-A0A0B1THJ2-F1
#
_cell.length_a   1.000
_cell.length_b   1.000
_cell.length_c   1.000
_cell.angle_alpha   90.00
_cell.angle_beta   90.00
_cell.angle_gamma   90.00
#
_symmetry.space_group_name_H-M   'P 1'
#
loop_
_entity.id
_entity.type
_entity.pdbx_description
1 polymer ?
#
loop_
_entity_poly.entity_id
_entity_poly.type
_entity_poly.pdbx_seq_one_letter_code
_entity_poly.pdbx_strand_id
1 'polypeptide(L)'
;MTLKEHISDTDILTCCVGKCGNGCKGGDVKEAFDWIIEHGVCTGGRYKEKNVCKPYPFYPCNLHGNGTYYGPCPEDGFSAPKCRKTCQLTYPVTYENDKQKEI
;
A
#
# COMPACT_ATOMS: atom_id res chain seq x y z
N MET A 1 16.92 6.60 17.35
CA MET A 1 16.53 7.11 16.02
C MET A 1 15.18 6.49 15.71
N THR A 2 14.10 7.23 15.92
CA THR A 2 12.74 6.76 15.61
C THR A 2 12.60 6.88 14.10
N LEU A 3 12.65 5.76 13.37
CA LEU A 3 12.21 5.75 11.98
C LEU A 3 10.74 6.17 12.00
N LYS A 4 10.41 7.27 11.30
CA LYS A 4 9.02 7.60 11.03
C LYS A 4 8.57 6.61 9.96
N GLU A 5 8.01 5.50 10.39
CA GLU A 5 7.68 4.39 9.50
C GLU A 5 6.47 4.78 8.63
N HIS A 6 6.62 4.57 7.32
CA HIS A 6 5.53 4.79 6.37
C HIS A 6 4.60 3.58 6.41
N ILE A 7 3.30 3.82 6.61
CA ILE A 7 2.28 2.78 6.58
C ILE A 7 1.96 2.39 5.12
N SER A 8 1.72 1.10 4.86
CA SER A 8 1.39 0.61 3.53
C SER A 8 -0.04 0.94 3.11
N ASP A 9 -0.17 1.93 2.23
CA ASP A 9 -1.38 2.17 1.45
C ASP A 9 -1.83 0.93 0.65
N THR A 10 -0.88 0.10 0.22
CA THR A 10 -1.11 -1.13 -0.54
C THR A 10 -1.81 -2.19 0.30
N ASP A 11 -1.43 -2.29 1.57
CA ASP A 11 -2.06 -3.22 2.51
C ASP A 11 -3.52 -2.83 2.73
N ILE A 12 -3.78 -1.55 3.01
CA ILE A 12 -5.14 -1.02 3.16
C ILE A 12 -5.96 -1.23 1.87
N LEU A 13 -5.42 -0.80 0.73
CA LEU A 13 -6.06 -0.85 -0.59
C LEU A 13 -6.48 -2.27 -1.00
N THR A 14 -5.65 -3.26 -0.69
CA THR A 14 -5.83 -4.63 -1.20
C THR A 14 -6.47 -5.57 -0.18
N CYS A 15 -6.26 -5.34 1.13
CA CYS A 15 -6.68 -6.25 2.18
C CYS A 15 -7.88 -5.75 2.99
N CYS A 16 -8.24 -4.45 2.94
CA CYS A 16 -9.57 -4.04 3.37
C CYS A 16 -10.57 -4.19 2.21
N VAL A 17 -11.26 -5.33 2.18
CA VAL A 17 -12.24 -5.66 1.14
C VAL A 17 -13.66 -5.53 1.69
N GLY A 18 -14.59 -5.03 0.89
CA GLY A 18 -16.00 -4.92 1.25
C GLY A 18 -16.31 -3.56 1.87
N LYS A 19 -16.15 -3.42 3.19
CA LYS A 19 -16.53 -2.19 3.92
C LYS A 19 -15.74 -0.96 3.47
N CYS A 20 -14.43 -1.10 3.23
CA CYS A 20 -13.62 -0.01 2.69
C CYS A 20 -13.88 0.29 1.21
N GLY A 21 -14.71 -0.50 0.52
CA GLY A 21 -15.03 -0.34 -0.90
C GLY A 21 -14.34 -1.35 -1.81
N ASN A 22 -14.04 -0.92 -3.03
CA ASN A 22 -13.68 -1.78 -4.17
C ASN A 22 -12.27 -1.48 -4.71
N GLY A 23 -11.32 -1.23 -3.80
CA GLY A 23 -9.93 -0.94 -4.13
C GLY A 23 -9.79 0.27 -5.05
N CYS A 24 -9.19 0.08 -6.23
CA CYS A 24 -8.97 1.15 -7.21
C CYS A 24 -10.25 1.73 -7.82
N LYS A 25 -11.43 1.15 -7.56
CA LYS A 25 -12.73 1.68 -8.00
C LYS A 25 -13.38 2.63 -6.99
N GLY A 26 -12.65 3.03 -5.96
CA GLY A 26 -13.11 3.92 -4.89
C GLY A 26 -13.38 3.19 -3.58
N GLY A 27 -13.39 3.96 -2.49
CA GLY A 27 -13.52 3.45 -1.15
C GLY A 27 -14.04 4.45 -0.13
N ASP A 28 -14.28 3.97 1.09
CA ASP A 28 -14.76 4.74 2.23
C ASP A 28 -13.62 5.00 3.23
N VAL A 29 -13.36 6.28 3.50
CA VAL A 29 -12.24 6.71 4.35
C VAL A 29 -12.46 6.32 5.81
N LYS A 30 -13.69 6.42 6.32
CA LYS A 30 -13.98 6.09 7.72
C LYS A 30 -13.79 4.59 7.96
N GLU A 31 -14.35 3.76 7.08
CA GLU A 31 -14.20 2.31 7.17
C GLU A 31 -12.74 1.87 7.01
N ALA A 32 -11.94 2.58 6.20
CA ALA A 32 -10.50 2.36 6.12
C ALA A 32 -9.81 2.60 7.46
N PHE A 33 -10.04 3.75 8.10
CA PHE A 33 -9.45 4.02 9.42
C PHE A 33 -9.91 3.01 10.49
N ASP A 34 -11.20 2.66 10.51
CA ASP A 34 -11.71 1.65 11.44
C ASP A 34 -11.03 0.28 11.23
N TRP A 35 -10.84 -0.12 9.96
CA TRP A 35 -10.14 -1.35 9.62
C TRP A 35 -8.68 -1.32 10.09
N ILE A 36 -8.00 -0.19 9.93
CA ILE A 36 -6.62 0.00 10.40
C ILE A 36 -6.54 -0.16 11.93
N ILE A 37 -7.43 0.47 12.68
CA ILE A 37 -7.44 0.37 14.15
C ILE A 37 -7.66 -1.09 14.59
N GLU A 38 -8.58 -1.80 13.94
CA GLU A 38 -8.92 -3.19 14.28
C GLU A 38 -7.79 -4.18 13.91
N HIS A 39 -7.31 -4.09 12.66
CA HIS A 39 -6.43 -5.09 12.07
C HIS A 39 -4.96 -4.72 12.14
N GLY A 40 -4.64 -3.43 12.21
CA GLY A 40 -3.32 -2.86 11.94
C GLY A 40 -2.96 -2.86 10.46
N VAL A 41 -1.80 -2.27 10.13
CA VAL A 41 -1.27 -2.19 8.77
C VAL A 41 0.23 -2.39 8.77
N CYS A 42 0.77 -3.14 7.81
CA CYS A 42 2.22 -3.29 7.70
C CYS A 42 2.91 -2.01 7.15
N THR A 43 4.22 -1.92 7.31
CA THR A 43 5.04 -0.88 6.69
C THR A 43 4.95 -0.92 5.16
N GLY A 44 5.09 0.24 4.55
CA GLY A 44 5.09 0.40 3.11
C GLY A 44 5.96 1.56 2.67
N GLY A 45 5.83 1.92 1.39
CA GLY A 45 6.68 2.91 0.76
C GLY A 45 6.27 3.13 -0.68
N ARG A 46 7.04 3.94 -1.39
CA ARG A 46 6.86 4.25 -2.81
C ARG A 46 7.03 3.00 -3.66
N TYR A 47 6.61 3.10 -4.92
CA TYR A 47 6.85 2.05 -5.92
C TYR A 47 8.32 1.61 -5.95
N LYS A 48 8.55 0.28 -5.85
CA LYS A 48 9.87 -0.38 -5.78
C LYS A 48 10.73 -0.01 -4.56
N GLU A 49 10.17 0.65 -3.54
CA GLU A 49 10.90 0.89 -2.30
C GLU A 49 11.30 -0.43 -1.64
N LYS A 50 12.53 -0.46 -1.12
CA LYS A 50 13.13 -1.61 -0.44
C LYS A 50 13.10 -1.37 1.06
N ASN A 51 13.31 -2.43 1.83
CA ASN A 51 13.34 -2.37 3.31
C ASN A 51 12.00 -1.91 3.90
N VAL A 52 10.90 -2.23 3.23
CA VAL A 52 9.52 -2.03 3.69
C VAL A 52 8.73 -3.30 3.39
N CYS A 53 7.68 -3.59 4.15
CA CYS A 53 6.91 -4.83 3.93
C CYS A 53 6.17 -4.83 2.60
N LYS A 54 5.41 -3.76 2.29
CA LYS A 54 4.61 -3.64 1.06
C LYS A 54 4.69 -2.25 0.43
N PRO A 55 5.55 -2.05 -0.59
CA PRO A 55 5.56 -0.80 -1.36
C PRO A 55 4.32 -0.67 -2.25
N TYR A 56 4.04 0.56 -2.68
CA TYR A 56 2.99 0.85 -3.65
C TYR A 56 3.11 -0.01 -4.92
N PRO A 57 2.04 -0.66 -5.39
CA PRO A 57 2.14 -1.68 -6.43
C PRO A 57 2.19 -1.08 -7.84
N PHE A 58 1.78 0.17 -8.01
CA PHE A 58 1.66 0.80 -9.32
C PHE A 58 2.84 1.72 -9.58
N TYR A 59 3.38 1.67 -10.79
CA TYR A 59 4.41 2.61 -11.18
C TYR A 59 3.81 4.01 -11.30
N PRO A 60 4.54 5.07 -10.91
CA PRO A 60 4.10 6.41 -11.17
C PRO A 60 4.11 6.63 -12.68
N CYS A 61 2.95 6.95 -13.26
CA CYS A 61 2.79 7.15 -14.69
C CYS A 61 2.67 8.64 -15.01
N ASN A 62 2.86 9.00 -16.28
CA ASN A 62 3.00 10.37 -16.79
C ASN A 62 4.29 11.10 -16.40
N LEU A 63 4.65 12.08 -17.23
CA LEU A 63 5.76 12.98 -16.99
C LEU A 63 5.26 14.20 -16.21
N HIS A 64 5.35 14.16 -14.87
CA HIS A 64 5.12 15.32 -14.03
C HIS A 64 6.46 15.98 -13.69
N GLY A 65 6.79 17.09 -14.35
CA GLY A 65 8.04 17.82 -14.16
C GLY A 65 9.28 17.05 -14.66
N ASN A 66 10.45 17.31 -14.06
CA ASN A 66 11.74 16.68 -14.42
C ASN A 66 11.96 15.30 -13.76
N GLY A 67 10.89 14.57 -13.44
CA GLY A 67 10.97 13.25 -12.79
C GLY A 67 11.36 12.11 -13.73
N THR A 68 11.73 10.96 -13.15
CA THR A 68 11.94 9.71 -13.91
C THR A 68 10.64 9.26 -14.57
N TYR A 69 10.67 9.05 -15.89
CA TYR A 69 9.53 8.51 -16.63
C TYR A 69 9.50 6.98 -16.56
N TYR A 70 8.41 6.41 -16.04
CA TYR A 70 8.23 4.95 -15.94
C TYR A 70 7.34 4.37 -17.03
N GLY A 71 6.63 5.22 -17.79
CA GLY A 71 5.71 4.80 -18.85
C GLY A 71 4.39 5.59 -18.86
N PRO A 72 3.56 5.36 -19.89
CA PRO A 72 2.23 5.95 -19.98
C PRO A 72 1.30 5.39 -18.90
N CYS A 73 0.28 6.15 -18.49
CA CYS A 73 -0.76 5.61 -17.62
C CYS A 73 -1.64 4.62 -18.40
N PRO A 74 -2.10 3.51 -17.78
CA PRO A 74 -3.11 2.65 -18.38
C PRO A 74 -4.41 3.45 -18.64
N GLU A 75 -5.04 3.25 -19.81
CA GLU A 75 -6.26 3.98 -20.20
C GLU A 75 -7.42 3.73 -19.23
N ASP A 76 -7.62 2.47 -18.83
CA ASP A 76 -8.68 2.08 -17.88
C ASP A 76 -8.27 2.20 -16.41
N GLY A 77 -7.10 2.79 -16.14
CA GLY A 77 -6.49 2.83 -14.82
C GLY A 77 -5.95 1.47 -14.34
N PHE A 78 -5.49 1.44 -13.09
CA PHE A 78 -4.93 0.23 -12.48
C PHE A 78 -6.02 -0.62 -11.81
N SER A 79 -5.93 -1.93 -11.96
CA SER A 79 -6.71 -2.87 -11.16
C SER A 79 -6.06 -3.11 -9.81
N ALA A 80 -6.86 -3.12 -8.73
CA ALA A 80 -6.38 -3.46 -7.40
C ALA A 80 -5.79 -4.88 -7.40
N PRO A 81 -4.54 -5.06 -6.94
CA PRO A 81 -3.98 -6.39 -6.74
C PRO A 81 -4.78 -7.17 -5.70
N LYS A 82 -4.64 -8.50 -5.73
CA LYS A 82 -5.17 -9.35 -4.66
C LYS A 82 -4.44 -9.07 -3.34
N CYS A 83 -5.16 -9.08 -2.22
CA CYS A 83 -4.55 -9.10 -0.90
C CYS A 83 -3.55 -10.26 -0.79
N ARG A 84 -2.30 -9.96 -0.42
CA ARG A 84 -1.28 -10.95 -0.06
C ARG A 84 -0.81 -10.67 1.36
N LYS A 85 -0.99 -11.61 2.28
CA LYS A 85 -0.53 -11.48 3.68
C LYS A 85 0.95 -11.85 3.84
N THR A 86 1.80 -11.30 2.99
CA THR A 86 3.25 -11.55 2.97
C THR A 86 3.98 -10.26 2.58
N CYS A 87 5.14 -10.03 3.19
CA CYS A 87 6.03 -8.93 2.82
C CYS A 87 6.87 -9.27 1.57
N GLN A 88 7.66 -8.30 1.10
CA GLN A 88 8.72 -8.54 0.13
C GLN A 88 9.67 -9.66 0.59
N LEU A 89 10.16 -10.47 -0.34
CA LEU A 89 11.05 -11.61 -0.07
C LEU A 89 12.31 -11.24 0.73
N THR A 90 12.86 -10.05 0.49
CA THR A 90 14.09 -9.58 1.16
C THR A 90 13.82 -8.81 2.44
N TYR A 91 12.55 -8.63 2.83
CA TYR A 91 12.20 -7.92 4.06
C TYR A 91 12.28 -8.87 5.26
N PRO A 92 13.02 -8.51 6.34
CA PRO A 92 13.36 -9.46 7.40
C PRO A 92 12.21 -9.74 8.37
N VAL A 93 11.18 -8.90 8.41
CA VAL A 93 10.03 -9.04 9.32
C VAL A 93 8.86 -9.68 8.59
N THR A 94 8.12 -10.57 9.26
CA THR A 94 6.92 -11.19 8.69
C THR A 94 5.76 -10.19 8.63
N TYR A 95 4.83 -10.40 7.71
CA TYR A 95 3.67 -9.51 7.53
C TYR A 95 2.89 -9.25 8.82
N GLU A 96 2.60 -10.29 9.61
CA GLU A 96 1.83 -10.14 10.85
C GLU A 96 2.61 -9.41 11.95
N ASN A 97 3.93 -9.60 12.03
CA ASN A 97 4.78 -8.94 13.03
C ASN A 97 5.09 -7.48 12.67
N ASP A 98 4.93 -7.12 11.41
CA ASP A 98 5.18 -5.77 10.91
C ASP A 98 3.94 -4.86 11.02
N LYS A 99 2.78 -5.40 11.43
CA LYS A 99 1.55 -4.63 11.51
C LYS A 99 1.56 -3.68 12.69
N GLN A 100 1.19 -2.43 12.41
CA GLN A 100 1.09 -1.34 13.37
C GLN A 100 -0.37 -0.96 13.53
N LYS A 101 -0.83 -0.78 14.78
CA LYS A 101 -2.22 -0.44 15.11
C LYS A 101 -2.39 1.01 15.60
N GLU A 102 -1.28 1.69 15.85
CA GLU A 102 -1.25 3.08 16.30
C GLU A 102 -0.86 3.95 15.10
N ILE A 103 -1.81 4.78 14.63
CA ILE A 103 -1.59 5.83 13.61
C ILE A 103 -1.81 7.19 14.26
#